data_AF-S3UBZ8-F1
#
_entry.id   AF-S3UBZ8-F1
#
_cell.length_a   1.000
_cell.length_b   1.000
_cell.length_c   1.000
_cell.angle_alpha   90.00
_cell.angle_beta   90.00
_cell.angle_gamma   90.00
#
_symmetry.space_group_name_H-M   'P 1'
#
loop_
_entity.id
_entity.type
_entity.pdbx_description
1 polymer ?
#
loop_
_entity_poly.entity_id
_entity_poly.type
_entity_poly.pdbx_seq_one_letter_code
_entity_poly.pdbx_strand_id
1 'polypeptide(L)' 'MSTIKQVAVLGAGRMGKAIAIAFAYAGLKVDLNRTGFVGESIF' A
#
# COMPACT_ATOMS: atom_id res chain seq x y z
N MET A 1 -3.06 -23.10 7.07
CA MET A 1 -2.57 -22.20 6.00
C MET A 1 -2.70 -20.77 6.52
N SER A 2 -1.60 -19.99 6.58
CA SER A 2 -1.66 -18.61 7.08
C SER A 2 -2.04 -17.68 5.92
N THR A 3 -3.20 -17.03 6.01
CA THR A 3 -3.65 -16.09 5.00
C THR A 3 -2.88 -14.78 5.15
N ILE A 4 -2.34 -14.24 4.05
CA ILE A 4 -1.76 -12.90 4.06
C ILE A 4 -2.87 -11.92 4.40
N LYS A 5 -2.67 -11.12 5.45
CA LYS A 5 -3.61 -10.08 5.89
C LYS A 5 -3.08 -8.67 5.67
N GLN A 6 -1.78 -8.53 5.40
CA GLN A 6 -1.10 -7.25 5.28
C GLN A 6 -0.11 -7.26 4.13
N VAL A 7 -0.07 -6.16 3.38
CA VAL A 7 0.84 -5.94 2.26
C VAL A 7 1.40 -4.53 2.32
N ALA A 8 2.68 -4.37 1.98
CA ALA A 8 3.32 -3.08 1.83
C ALA A 8 3.60 -2.81 0.34
N VAL A 9 3.18 -1.65 -0.15
CA VAL A 9 3.46 -1.19 -1.51
C VAL A 9 4.59 -0.17 -1.44
N LEU A 10 5.70 -0.47 -2.12
CA LEU A 10 6.85 0.43 -2.21
C LEU A 10 6.70 1.33 -3.45
N GLY A 11 6.66 2.64 -3.21
CA GLY A 11 6.53 3.70 -4.20
C GLY A 11 5.14 4.35 -4.22
N ALA A 12 5.00 5.54 -3.65
CA ALA A 12 3.71 6.27 -3.59
C ALA A 12 3.36 7.06 -4.87
N GLY A 13 3.88 6.65 -6.02
CA GLY A 13 3.52 7.21 -7.32
C GLY A 13 2.11 6.80 -7.77
N ARG A 14 1.67 7.25 -8.96
CA ARG A 14 0.34 6.91 -9.50
C ARG A 14 0.10 5.39 -9.58
N MET A 15 1.11 4.62 -10.00
CA MET A 15 1.01 3.16 -10.05
C MET A 15 0.95 2.52 -8.66
N GLY A 16 1.79 2.92 -7.71
CA GLY A 16 1.76 2.32 -6.38
C GLY A 16 0.49 2.67 -5.60
N LYS A 17 -0.10 3.85 -5.81
CA LYS A 17 -1.44 4.17 -5.30
C LYS A 17 -2.51 3.25 -5.91
N ALA A 18 -2.49 3.02 -7.22
CA ALA A 18 -3.45 2.11 -7.88
C ALA A 18 -3.33 0.67 -7.36
N ILE A 19 -2.09 0.19 -7.16
CA ILE A 19 -1.81 -1.13 -6.60
C ILE A 19 -2.30 -1.22 -5.15
N ALA A 20 -2.04 -0.20 -4.33
CA ALA A 20 -2.52 -0.15 -2.95
C ALA A 20 -4.05 -0.18 -2.87
N ILE A 21 -4.73 0.53 -3.75
CA ILE A 21 -6.19 0.53 -3.84
C ILE A 21 -6.72 -0.86 -4.19
N ALA A 22 -6.12 -1.54 -5.18
CA ALA A 22 -6.52 -2.91 -5.55
C ALA A 22 -6.40 -3.90 -4.38
N PHE A 23 -5.31 -3.82 -3.59
CA PHE A 23 -5.14 -4.66 -2.42
C PHE A 23 -6.11 -4.33 -1.28
N ALA A 24 -6.44 -3.05 -1.08
CA ALA A 24 -7.46 -2.65 -0.12
C ALA A 24 -8.85 -3.20 -0.50
N TYR A 25 -9.21 -3.17 -1.80
CA TYR A 25 -10.43 -3.79 -2.31
C TYR A 25 -10.45 -5.31 -2.14
N ALA A 26 -9.30 -5.97 -2.17
CA ALA A 26 -9.16 -7.39 -1.87
C ALA A 26 -9.26 -7.72 -0.36
N GLY A 27 -9.49 -6.72 0.50
CA GLY A 27 -9.64 -6.89 1.95
C GLY A 27 -8.32 -7.00 2.72
N LEU A 28 -7.20 -6.64 2.09
CA LEU A 28 -5.89 -6.64 2.73
C LEU A 28 -5.65 -5.31 3.43
N LYS A 29 -4.94 -5.35 4.57
CA LYS A 29 -4.37 -4.14 5.18
C LYS A 29 -3.19 -3.68 4.34
N VAL A 30 -3.25 -2.46 3.83
CA VAL A 30 -2.22 -1.94 2.93
C VAL A 30 -1.43 -0.83 3.62
N ASP A 31 -0.11 -0.93 3.55
CA ASP A 31 0.82 0.13 3.94
C ASP A 31 1.49 0.66 2.66
N LEU A 32 1.41 1.96 2.41
CA LEU A 32 1.94 2.57 1.19
C LEU A 32 3.15 3.43 1.53
N ASN A 33 4.34 2.89 1.26
CA ASN A 33 5.60 3.51 1.61
C ASN A 33 6.21 4.22 0.40
N ARG A 34 6.41 5.53 0.50
CA ARG A 34 7.21 6.29 -0.48
C ARG A 34 8.68 6.08 -0.14
N THR A 35 9.40 5.35 -0.97
CA THR A 35 10.86 5.39 -0.95
C THR A 35 11.32 6.80 -1.35
N GLY A 36 11.58 7.67 -0.36
CA GLY A 36 12.25 8.95 -0.60
C GLY A 36 11.80 10.19 0.18
N PHE A 37 10.66 10.23 0.88
CA PHE A 37 10.29 11.38 1.73
C PHE A 37 9.40 10.93 2.89
N VAL A 38 9.85 11.21 4.11
CA VAL A 38 9.12 10.99 5.36
C VAL A 38 8.09 12.11 5.52
N GLY A 39 6.80 11.79 5.63
CA GLY A 39 5.83 12.72 6.21
C GLY A 39 4.57 13.09 5.42
N GLU A 40 4.13 12.29 4.43
CA GLU A 40 2.82 12.53 3.82
C GLU A 40 1.93 11.30 4.00
N SER A 41 1.00 11.39 4.97
CA SER A 41 -0.07 10.40 5.16
C SER A 41 -1.01 10.52 3.98
N ILE A 42 -1.05 9.46 3.17
CA ILE A 42 -2.11 9.27 2.19
C ILE A 42 -3.14 8.44 2.95
N PHE A 43 -4.26 9.07 3.26
CA PHE A 43 -5.31 8.70 4.23
C PHE A 43 -5.08 9.24 5.64
#